data_AF-D7TMZ6-F1
#
_entry.id   AF-D7TMZ6-F1
#
_cell.length_a   1.000
_cell.length_b   1.000
_cell.length_c   1.000
_cell.angle_alpha   90.00
_cell.angle_beta   90.00
_cell.angle_gamma   90.00
#
_symmetry.space_group_name_H-M   'P 1'
#
loop_
_entity.id
_entity.type
_entity.pdbx_description
1 polymer ?
#
loop_
_entity_poly.entity_id
_entity_poly.type
_entity_poly.pdbx_seq_one_letter_code
_entity_poly.pdbx_strand_id
1 'polypeptide(L)'
;MQIFEESGNTDIEGVDSTNACYGGTAALFNCINWVESSSWDGRHELVVCTDNAVYAEGPARPTGGAAAIAMLVGPGAPIAFESKFKGSHMSHAYDFYKPNLASEYPVMLLHIFCHFF
;
A
#
# COMPACT_ATOMS: atom_id res chain seq x y z
N MET A 1 -11.87 -8.09 -12.56
CA MET A 1 -12.21 -7.22 -11.42
C MET A 1 -13.71 -6.94 -11.47
N GLN A 2 -14.49 -7.42 -10.50
CA GLN A 2 -15.96 -7.44 -10.56
C GLN A 2 -16.60 -6.07 -10.86
N ILE A 3 -16.08 -5.00 -10.26
CA ILE A 3 -16.62 -3.64 -10.43
C ILE A 3 -16.43 -3.04 -11.84
N PHE A 4 -15.60 -3.66 -12.68
CA PHE A 4 -15.34 -3.23 -14.06
C PHE A 4 -15.94 -4.18 -15.11
N GLU A 5 -16.61 -5.26 -14.69
CA GLU A 5 -17.14 -6.26 -15.63
C GLU A 5 -18.29 -5.69 -16.48
N GLU A 6 -19.21 -4.92 -15.89
CA GLU A 6 -20.36 -4.35 -16.60
C GLU A 6 -19.95 -3.35 -17.69
N SER A 7 -18.87 -2.59 -17.46
CA SER A 7 -18.35 -1.64 -18.45
C SER A 7 -17.52 -2.32 -19.55
N GLY A 8 -17.24 -3.62 -19.43
CA GLY A 8 -16.35 -4.35 -20.33
C GLY A 8 -14.88 -3.91 -20.25
N ASN A 9 -14.50 -3.13 -19.23
CA ASN A 9 -13.13 -2.66 -19.06
C ASN A 9 -12.28 -3.74 -18.38
N THR A 10 -11.77 -4.67 -19.18
CA THR A 10 -10.94 -5.79 -18.70
C THR A 10 -9.44 -5.59 -18.93
N ASP A 11 -9.06 -4.56 -19.68
CA ASP A 11 -7.67 -4.23 -20.00
C ASP A 11 -7.13 -3.20 -18.99
N ILE A 12 -6.76 -3.66 -17.80
CA ILE A 12 -6.31 -2.83 -16.68
C ILE A 12 -5.05 -3.49 -16.08
N GLU A 13 -3.96 -2.73 -15.97
CA GLU A 13 -2.71 -3.17 -15.35
C GLU A 13 -2.76 -3.08 -13.81
N GLY A 14 -1.80 -3.74 -13.16
CA GLY A 14 -1.61 -3.67 -11.71
C GLY A 14 -2.09 -4.89 -10.94
N VAL A 15 -1.44 -5.13 -9.80
CA VAL A 15 -1.71 -6.22 -8.84
C VAL A 15 -1.39 -5.72 -7.43
N ASP A 16 -1.50 -6.60 -6.44
CA ASP A 16 -1.22 -6.28 -5.05
C ASP A 16 0.27 -5.98 -4.80
N SER A 17 0.55 -5.00 -3.94
CA SER A 17 1.88 -4.68 -3.43
C SER A 17 1.92 -4.86 -1.92
N THR A 18 2.87 -5.64 -1.40
CA THR A 18 2.87 -6.05 0.01
C THR A 18 4.23 -5.85 0.66
N ASN A 19 4.25 -5.02 1.71
CA ASN A 19 5.30 -5.01 2.74
C ASN A 19 4.76 -4.29 3.98
N ALA A 20 4.10 -5.00 4.88
CA ALA A 20 3.40 -4.41 6.02
C ALA A 20 2.57 -3.17 5.61
N CYS A 21 2.58 -2.10 6.41
CA CYS A 21 1.86 -0.86 6.12
C CYS A 21 2.38 -0.08 4.88
N TYR A 22 3.51 -0.48 4.28
CA TYR A 22 4.13 0.24 3.15
C TYR A 22 3.48 -0.07 1.79
N GLY A 23 2.68 -1.14 1.69
CA GLY A 23 2.12 -1.61 0.42
C GLY A 23 1.37 -0.54 -0.38
N GLY A 24 0.59 0.31 0.31
CA GLY A 24 -0.13 1.42 -0.32
C GLY A 24 0.79 2.48 -0.94
N THR A 25 1.88 2.83 -0.27
CA THR A 25 2.89 3.76 -0.80
C THR A 25 3.61 3.16 -2.01
N ALA A 26 3.94 1.87 -1.97
CA ALA A 26 4.54 1.17 -3.11
C ALA A 26 3.60 1.17 -4.33
N ALA A 27 2.32 0.86 -4.14
CA ALA A 27 1.32 0.91 -5.20
C ALA A 27 1.16 2.34 -5.76
N LEU A 28 1.15 3.37 -4.90
CA LEU A 28 1.10 4.76 -5.33
C LEU A 28 2.29 5.14 -6.20
N PHE A 29 3.51 4.75 -5.82
CA PHE A 29 4.70 4.99 -6.64
C PHE A 29 4.64 4.25 -7.98
N ASN A 30 4.11 3.03 -8.00
CA ASN A 30 3.92 2.28 -9.25
C ASN A 30 2.97 3.02 -10.20
N CYS A 31 1.82 3.49 -9.71
CA CYS A 31 0.86 4.25 -10.52
C CYS A 31 1.42 5.58 -11.03
N ILE A 32 2.13 6.34 -10.18
CA ILE A 32 2.81 7.58 -10.61
C ILE A 32 3.82 7.27 -11.73
N ASN A 33 4.68 6.26 -11.53
CA ASN A 33 5.67 5.88 -12.52
C ASN A 33 5.02 5.38 -13.82
N TRP A 34 3.88 4.68 -13.76
CA TRP A 34 3.14 4.21 -14.93
C TRP A 34 2.59 5.38 -15.74
N VAL A 35 1.96 6.37 -15.09
CA VAL A 35 1.48 7.61 -15.73
C VAL A 35 2.63 8.38 -16.40
N GLU A 36 3.83 8.34 -15.83
CA GLU A 36 5.03 8.97 -16.40
C GLU A 36 5.76 8.11 -17.45
N SER A 37 5.32 6.87 -17.68
CA SER A 37 5.99 5.92 -18.56
C SER A 37 5.59 6.09 -20.03
N SER A 38 6.39 5.53 -20.94
CA SER A 38 6.04 5.44 -22.36
C SER A 38 4.88 4.48 -22.65
N SER A 39 4.53 3.62 -21.69
CA SER A 39 3.44 2.66 -21.83
C SER A 39 2.09 3.27 -21.43
N TRP A 40 2.09 4.50 -20.91
CA TRP A 40 0.87 5.17 -20.48
C TRP A 40 -0.10 5.35 -21.65
N ASP A 41 -1.33 4.89 -21.47
CA ASP A 41 -2.37 4.94 -22.51
C ASP A 41 -3.31 6.14 -22.40
N GLY A 42 -3.01 7.07 -21.48
CA GLY A 42 -3.80 8.29 -21.24
C GLY A 42 -4.92 8.13 -20.20
N ARG A 43 -5.18 6.92 -19.68
CA ARG A 43 -6.19 6.69 -18.64
C ARG A 43 -5.69 7.09 -17.24
N HIS A 44 -6.63 7.24 -16.32
CA HIS A 44 -6.32 7.44 -14.90
C HIS A 44 -5.93 6.14 -14.22
N GLU A 45 -5.05 6.28 -13.24
CA GLU A 45 -4.67 5.20 -12.34
C GLU A 45 -5.51 5.24 -11.06
N LEU A 46 -5.81 4.08 -10.50
CA LEU A 46 -6.57 3.93 -9.25
C LEU A 46 -5.75 3.13 -8.24
N VAL A 47 -5.32 3.79 -7.17
CA VAL A 47 -4.63 3.16 -6.05
C VAL A 47 -5.63 2.90 -4.94
N VAL A 48 -5.65 1.68 -4.39
CA VAL A 48 -6.46 1.32 -3.22
C VAL A 48 -5.57 0.86 -2.09
N CYS A 49 -5.62 1.56 -0.97
CA CYS A 49 -4.98 1.17 0.28
C CYS A 49 -6.07 0.66 1.23
N THR A 50 -6.05 -0.62 1.59
CA THR A 50 -7.06 -1.22 2.48
C THR A 50 -6.39 -2.13 3.50
N ASP A 51 -6.83 -2.06 4.76
CA ASP A 51 -6.33 -2.93 5.83
C ASP A 51 -7.37 -3.08 6.95
N ASN A 52 -7.27 -4.18 7.69
CA ASN A 52 -7.96 -4.46 8.94
C ASN A 52 -6.94 -5.01 9.94
N ALA A 53 -6.43 -4.13 10.81
CA ALA A 53 -5.45 -4.46 11.82
C ALA A 53 -6.12 -5.05 13.07
N VAL A 54 -6.01 -6.38 13.21
CA VAL A 54 -6.56 -7.14 14.34
C VAL A 54 -5.42 -7.74 15.17
N TYR A 55 -5.52 -7.61 16.49
CA TYR A 55 -4.54 -8.11 17.45
C TYR A 55 -5.18 -9.04 18.48
N ALA A 56 -4.40 -10.00 18.98
CA ALA A 56 -4.79 -10.88 20.06
C ALA A 56 -5.07 -10.08 21.36
N GLU A 57 -5.62 -10.75 22.36
CA GLU A 57 -5.72 -10.16 23.70
C GLU A 57 -4.34 -9.68 24.20
N GLY A 58 -4.30 -8.46 24.73
CA GLY A 58 -3.06 -7.85 25.20
C GLY A 58 -2.99 -6.35 24.92
N PRO A 59 -1.83 -5.74 25.17
CA PRO A 59 -1.66 -4.28 25.11
C PRO A 59 -1.74 -3.69 23.69
N ALA A 60 -1.55 -4.50 22.64
CA ALA A 60 -1.70 -4.05 21.25
C ALA A 60 -3.15 -4.04 20.76
N ARG A 61 -4.09 -4.70 21.46
CA ARG A 61 -5.49 -4.76 21.03
C ARG A 61 -6.14 -3.39 20.80
N PRO A 62 -5.90 -2.37 21.66
CA PRO A 62 -6.45 -1.04 21.44
C PRO A 62 -5.85 -0.29 20.23
N THR A 63 -4.75 -0.77 19.64
CA THR A 63 -4.11 -0.14 18.47
C THR A 63 -4.59 -0.71 17.13
N GLY A 64 -5.64 -1.53 17.14
CA GLY A 64 -6.30 -2.01 15.94
C GLY A 64 -7.12 -0.94 15.22
N GLY A 65 -7.61 -1.27 14.03
CA GLY A 65 -8.42 -0.38 13.22
C GLY A 65 -8.62 -0.93 11.81
N ALA A 66 -9.59 -0.40 11.08
CA ALA A 66 -9.87 -0.80 9.71
C ALA A 66 -10.24 0.41 8.86
N ALA A 67 -9.71 0.48 7.64
CA ALA A 67 -10.00 1.54 6.69
C ALA A 67 -9.68 1.11 5.26
N ALA A 68 -10.31 1.79 4.30
CA ALA A 68 -9.95 1.75 2.90
C ALA A 68 -9.90 3.18 2.34
N ILE A 69 -8.88 3.47 1.54
CA ILE A 69 -8.67 4.76 0.86
C ILE A 69 -8.45 4.46 -0.63
N ALA A 70 -9.18 5.16 -1.50
CA ALA A 70 -8.98 5.13 -2.93
C ALA A 70 -8.42 6.48 -3.40
N MET A 71 -7.36 6.45 -4.20
CA MET A 71 -6.71 7.63 -4.76
C MET A 71 -6.69 7.53 -6.28
N LEU A 72 -7.20 8.57 -6.95
CA LEU A 72 -7.13 8.70 -8.40
C LEU A 72 -5.84 9.46 -8.77
N VAL A 73 -5.05 8.91 -9.68
CA VAL A 73 -3.74 9.45 -10.08
C VAL A 73 -3.76 9.80 -11.58
N GLY A 74 -3.21 10.95 -11.93
CA GLY A 74 -3.15 11.45 -13.30
C GLY A 74 -2.55 12.86 -13.40
N PRO A 75 -2.37 13.39 -14.63
CA PRO A 75 -1.81 14.71 -14.85
C PRO A 75 -2.76 15.83 -14.38
N GLY A 76 -2.19 16.99 -14.02
CA GLY A 76 -2.96 18.16 -13.57
C GLY A 76 -3.57 18.01 -12.17
N ALA A 77 -3.05 17.07 -11.36
CA ALA A 77 -3.54 16.82 -10.02
C ALA A 77 -3.35 18.03 -9.08
N PRO A 78 -4.31 18.30 -8.17
CA PRO A 78 -4.18 19.38 -7.18
C PRO A 78 -3.13 19.08 -6.11
N ILE A 79 -2.76 17.81 -5.95
CA ILE A 79 -1.68 17.35 -5.08
C ILE A 79 -0.63 16.74 -6.00
N ALA A 80 0.39 17.54 -6.33
CA ALA A 80 1.46 17.12 -7.23
C ALA A 80 2.57 16.38 -6.46
N PHE A 81 3.10 15.32 -7.06
CA PHE A 81 4.22 14.59 -6.49
C PHE A 81 5.54 15.24 -6.90
N GLU A 82 6.39 15.54 -5.92
CA GLU A 82 7.73 16.09 -6.17
C GLU A 82 8.73 14.93 -6.42
N SER A 83 8.79 14.45 -7.67
CA SER A 83 9.48 13.20 -8.04
C SER A 83 10.94 13.05 -7.59
N LYS A 84 11.66 14.17 -7.43
CA LYS A 84 13.07 14.20 -6.99
C LYS A 84 13.24 14.25 -5.48
N PHE A 85 12.19 14.57 -4.71
CA PHE A 85 12.25 14.74 -3.27
C PHE A 85 11.70 13.50 -2.55
N LYS A 86 12.44 12.40 -2.66
CA LYS A 86 12.13 11.13 -1.98
C LYS A 86 13.38 10.48 -1.40
N GLY A 87 13.24 9.88 -0.22
CA GLY A 87 14.24 9.03 0.42
C GLY A 87 13.61 7.70 0.80
N SER A 88 14.36 6.61 0.73
CA SER A 88 13.87 5.28 1.10
C SER A 88 14.93 4.53 1.91
N HIS A 89 14.49 3.90 2.98
CA HIS A 89 15.28 2.97 3.78
C HIS A 89 14.56 1.63 3.82
N MET A 90 15.29 0.55 3.54
CA MET A 90 14.78 -0.81 3.58
C MET A 90 15.84 -1.68 4.25
N SER A 91 15.42 -2.46 5.24
CA SER A 91 16.31 -3.33 6.00
C SER A 91 15.60 -4.64 6.30
N HIS A 92 16.38 -5.70 6.44
CA HIS A 92 15.86 -6.96 6.95
C HIS A 92 15.70 -6.87 8.47
N ALA A 93 14.45 -6.91 8.93
CA ALA A 93 14.10 -6.85 10.35
C ALA A 93 12.99 -7.86 10.68
N TYR A 94 12.91 -8.23 11.96
CA TYR A 94 11.86 -9.08 12.54
C TYR A 94 11.13 -8.33 13.67
N ASP A 95 10.85 -7.04 13.46
CA ASP A 95 10.16 -6.18 14.43
C ASP A 95 8.65 -6.46 14.47
N PHE A 96 8.02 -6.63 13.30
CA PHE A 96 6.58 -6.92 13.17
C PHE A 96 6.31 -7.77 11.93
N TYR A 97 5.78 -8.98 12.11
CA TYR A 97 5.51 -9.90 10.99
C TYR A 97 4.41 -10.92 11.31
N LYS A 98 3.84 -11.55 10.27
CA LYS A 98 2.76 -12.57 10.39
C LYS A 98 3.24 -13.93 9.87
N PRO A 99 4.00 -14.71 10.66
CA PRO A 99 4.55 -15.99 10.20
C PRO A 99 3.54 -17.15 10.26
N ASN A 100 2.48 -17.03 11.07
CA ASN A 100 1.46 -18.06 11.22
C ASN A 100 0.32 -17.82 10.24
N LEU A 101 0.28 -18.59 9.16
CA LEU A 101 -0.73 -18.45 8.10
C LEU A 101 -2.16 -18.77 8.56
N ALA A 102 -2.33 -19.46 9.69
CA ALA A 102 -3.65 -19.79 10.25
C ALA A 102 -4.17 -18.72 11.25
N SER A 103 -3.41 -17.65 11.50
CA SER A 103 -3.73 -16.63 12.49
C SER A 103 -3.58 -15.23 11.89
N GLU A 104 -4.55 -14.36 12.17
CA GLU A 104 -4.49 -12.95 11.76
C GLU A 104 -3.51 -12.12 12.62
N TYR A 105 -3.18 -12.63 13.80
CA TYR A 105 -2.37 -11.92 14.80
C TYR A 105 -0.88 -11.92 14.43
N PRO A 106 -0.21 -10.75 14.53
CA PRO A 106 1.21 -10.64 14.27
C PRO A 106 2.07 -11.11 15.45
N VAL A 107 3.31 -11.48 15.14
CA VAL A 107 4.40 -11.57 16.11
C VAL A 107 5.08 -10.20 16.19
N MET A 108 5.24 -9.69 17.41
CA MET A 108 5.81 -8.38 17.69
C MET A 108 7.04 -8.52 18.60
N LEU A 109 8.21 -8.15 18.10
CA LEU A 109 9.42 -7.96 18.88
C LEU A 109 9.67 -6.46 18.91
N LEU A 110 8.98 -5.76 19.83
CA LEU A 110 8.95 -4.29 19.88
C LEU A 110 10.38 -3.70 19.87
N HIS A 111 10.83 -3.32 18.68
CA HIS A 111 12.15 -2.76 18.43
C HIS A 111 11.96 -1.39 17.78
N ILE A 112 11.56 -0.41 18.60
CA ILE A 112 11.19 0.93 18.14
C ILE A 112 12.30 1.62 17.34
N PHE A 113 13.55 1.21 17.58
CA PHE A 113 14.72 1.68 16.84
C PHE A 113 14.58 1.49 15.33
N CYS A 114 13.94 0.41 14.85
CA CYS A 114 13.75 0.17 13.41
C CYS A 114 12.98 1.29 12.68
N HIS A 115 12.23 2.13 13.39
CA HIS A 115 11.46 3.24 12.81
C HIS A 115 12.12 4.63 12.94
N PHE A 116 13.25 4.75 13.64
CA PHE A 116 13.91 6.04 13.93
C PHE A 116 15.20 6.30 13.13
N PHE A 117 15.53 5.46 12.15
CA PHE A 117 16.71 5.61 11.29
C PHE A 117 16.40 6.33 9.97
#